data_AF-A0A1A9LCD4-F1
#
_entry.id   AF-A0A1A9LCD4-F1
#
_cell.length_a   1.000
_cell.length_b   1.000
_cell.length_c   1.000
_cell.angle_alpha   90.00
_cell.angle_beta   90.00
_cell.angle_gamma   90.00
#
_symmetry.space_group_name_H-M   'P 1'
#
loop_
_entity.id
_entity.type
_entity.pdbx_description
1 polymer ?
#
loop_
_entity_poly.entity_id
_entity_poly.type
_entity_poly.pdbx_seq_one_letter_code
_entity_poly.pdbx_strand_id
1 'polypeptide(L)'
;MQIYDHDSPETITFKNNSIELDNWINHLEYIEKEISNLLNLSKAELLNAMDQKPVLMRLSIKKEENRNNLNAFRRYKDGLPQAAECEDVDCDMFYVTEHERYRKVYMYHLEKYRRVKEEYFSILSK
;
A
#
# COMPACT_ATOMS: atom_id res chain seq x y z
N MET A 1 -12.59 13.51 1.87
CA MET A 1 -12.58 14.82 1.18
C MET A 1 -13.70 14.83 0.15
N GLN A 2 -14.44 15.93 -0.02
CA GLN A 2 -15.49 16.05 -1.04
C GLN A 2 -15.04 17.03 -2.14
N ILE A 3 -15.32 16.69 -3.39
CA ILE A 3 -15.05 17.52 -4.58
C ILE A 3 -16.34 18.25 -4.94
N TYR A 4 -16.23 19.54 -5.23
CA TYR A 4 -17.36 20.40 -5.58
C TYR A 4 -17.15 21.05 -6.95
N ASP A 5 -18.23 21.39 -7.64
CA ASP A 5 -18.20 21.95 -9.00
C ASP A 5 -17.53 23.33 -9.09
N HIS A 6 -17.36 24.02 -7.96
CA HIS A 6 -16.70 25.32 -7.86
C HIS A 6 -15.24 25.23 -7.41
N ASP A 7 -14.71 24.01 -7.20
CA ASP A 7 -13.30 23.83 -6.88
C ASP A 7 -12.44 24.21 -8.10
N SER A 8 -11.27 24.83 -7.85
CA SER A 8 -10.29 25.05 -8.91
C SER A 8 -9.70 23.71 -9.39
N PRO A 9 -9.17 23.63 -10.64
CA PRO A 9 -8.51 22.42 -11.13
C PRO A 9 -7.40 21.88 -10.22
N GLU A 10 -6.65 22.77 -9.56
CA GLU A 10 -5.59 22.46 -8.62
C GLU A 10 -6.17 21.84 -7.34
N THR A 11 -7.25 22.44 -6.82
CA THR A 11 -7.99 21.93 -5.66
C THR A 11 -8.58 20.54 -5.94
N ILE A 12 -9.15 20.34 -7.12
CA ILE A 12 -9.67 19.04 -7.56
C ILE A 12 -8.54 18.00 -7.60
N THR A 13 -7.38 18.36 -8.17
CA THR A 13 -6.21 17.48 -8.25
C THR A 13 -5.71 17.08 -6.87
N PHE A 14 -5.57 18.04 -5.96
CA PHE A 14 -5.17 17.78 -4.58
C PHE A 14 -6.15 16.85 -3.86
N LYS A 15 -7.45 17.10 -4.00
CA LYS A 15 -8.51 16.27 -3.42
C LYS A 15 -8.48 14.84 -3.97
N ASN A 16 -8.32 14.68 -5.28
CA ASN A 16 -8.18 13.37 -5.92
C ASN A 16 -6.97 12.61 -5.38
N ASN A 17 -5.80 13.23 -5.34
CA ASN A 17 -4.57 12.63 -4.81
C ASN A 17 -4.73 12.25 -3.33
N SER A 18 -5.39 13.08 -2.53
CA SER A 18 -5.69 12.78 -1.12
C SER A 18 -6.60 11.54 -0.97
N ILE A 19 -7.66 11.46 -1.77
CA ILE A 19 -8.57 10.30 -1.79
C ILE A 19 -7.83 9.03 -2.24
N GLU A 20 -6.98 9.15 -3.26
CA GLU A 20 -6.19 8.03 -3.78
C GLU A 20 -5.20 7.51 -2.73
N LEU A 21 -4.51 8.41 -2.02
CA LEU A 21 -3.61 8.07 -0.92
C LEU A 21 -4.34 7.34 0.20
N ASP A 22 -5.53 7.81 0.58
CA ASP A 22 -6.38 7.15 1.58
C ASP A 22 -6.76 5.73 1.15
N ASN A 23 -7.11 5.55 -0.13
CA ASN A 23 -7.42 4.23 -0.67
C ASN A 23 -6.20 3.30 -0.63
N TRP A 24 -5.01 3.78 -0.96
CA TRP A 24 -3.78 2.99 -0.84
C TRP A 24 -3.48 2.58 0.60
N ILE A 25 -3.59 3.51 1.56
CA ILE A 25 -3.38 3.24 2.99
C ILE A 25 -4.36 2.17 3.48
N ASN A 26 -5.66 2.35 3.20
CA ASN A 26 -6.69 1.39 3.58
C ASN A 26 -6.42 -0.01 3.00
N HIS A 27 -5.97 -0.08 1.75
CA HIS A 27 -5.63 -1.36 1.13
C HIS A 27 -4.37 -1.99 1.72
N LEU A 28 -3.32 -1.21 2.02
CA LEU A 28 -2.12 -1.71 2.70
C LEU A 28 -2.44 -2.23 4.11
N GLU A 29 -3.35 -1.58 4.84
CA GLU A 29 -3.86 -2.08 6.13
C GLU A 29 -4.63 -3.40 5.98
N TYR A 30 -5.42 -3.54 4.92
CA TYR A 30 -6.09 -4.79 4.61
C TYR A 30 -5.09 -5.91 4.27
N ILE A 31 -4.07 -5.61 3.45
CA ILE A 31 -2.99 -6.55 3.11
C ILE A 31 -2.25 -7.02 4.38
N GLU A 32 -1.99 -6.13 5.34
CA GLU A 32 -1.35 -6.52 6.62
C GLU A 32 -2.18 -7.57 7.38
N LYS A 33 -3.50 -7.35 7.46
CA LYS A 33 -4.44 -8.27 8.10
C LYS A 33 -4.50 -9.59 7.32
N GLU A 34 -4.58 -9.51 6.00
CA GLU A 34 -4.65 -10.67 5.12
C GLU A 34 -3.40 -11.56 5.25
N ILE A 35 -2.20 -11.00 5.14
CA ILE A 35 -0.95 -11.77 5.31
C ILE A 35 -0.88 -12.42 6.69
N SER A 36 -1.31 -11.70 7.74
CA SER A 36 -1.38 -12.24 9.10
C SER A 36 -2.30 -13.45 9.19
N ASN A 37 -3.46 -13.39 8.52
CA ASN A 37 -4.39 -14.51 8.47
C ASN A 37 -3.80 -15.70 7.71
N LEU A 38 -3.18 -15.48 6.55
CA LEU A 38 -2.53 -16.56 5.77
C LEU A 38 -1.43 -17.25 6.58
N LEU A 39 -0.58 -16.48 7.26
CA LEU A 39 0.46 -17.02 8.13
C LEU A 39 -0.11 -17.80 9.32
N ASN A 40 -1.25 -17.38 9.88
CA ASN A 40 -1.90 -18.08 10.98
C ASN A 40 -2.61 -19.36 10.54
N LEU A 41 -3.27 -19.36 9.38
CA LEU A 41 -3.88 -20.56 8.78
C LEU A 41 -2.81 -21.65 8.58
N SER A 42 -1.65 -21.26 8.09
CA SER A 42 -0.50 -22.16 7.88
C SER A 42 0.09 -22.77 9.15
N LYS A 43 -0.20 -22.20 10.33
CA LYS A 43 0.18 -22.79 11.63
C LYS A 43 -0.87 -23.77 12.14
N ALA A 44 -2.13 -23.57 11.77
CA ALA A 44 -3.26 -24.38 12.22
C ALA A 44 -3.42 -25.65 11.37
N GLU A 45 -3.21 -25.55 10.07
CA GLU A 45 -3.15 -26.70 9.17
C GLU A 45 -1.74 -27.29 9.25
N LEU A 46 -1.60 -28.47 9.87
CA LEU A 46 -0.38 -29.28 9.96
C LEU A 46 0.06 -29.80 8.58
N LEU A 47 0.15 -28.93 7.59
CA LEU A 47 0.68 -29.23 6.28
C LEU A 47 2.16 -29.56 6.43
N ASN A 48 2.63 -30.58 5.71
CA ASN A 48 4.03 -31.03 5.73
C ASN A 48 4.97 -29.84 5.60
N ALA A 49 5.49 -29.40 6.76
CA ALA A 49 6.02 -28.05 6.94
C ALA A 49 7.34 -27.79 6.19
N MET A 50 7.92 -28.79 5.53
CA MET A 50 9.16 -28.62 4.79
C MET A 50 8.95 -27.97 3.42
N ASP A 51 7.94 -28.38 2.65
CA ASP A 51 7.76 -27.91 1.27
C ASP A 51 7.18 -26.48 1.21
N GLN A 52 6.54 -26.02 2.28
CA GLN A 52 5.87 -24.71 2.34
C GLN A 52 6.74 -23.61 2.96
N LYS A 53 7.82 -23.96 3.66
CA LYS A 53 8.74 -23.00 4.31
C LYS A 53 9.18 -21.85 3.38
N PRO A 54 9.53 -22.08 2.10
CA PRO A 54 9.95 -21.01 1.21
C PRO A 54 8.84 -19.98 0.90
N VAL A 55 7.58 -20.40 0.75
CA VAL A 55 6.47 -19.46 0.49
C VAL A 55 6.07 -18.70 1.75
N LEU A 56 6.09 -19.35 2.92
CA LEU A 56 5.77 -18.72 4.21
C LEU A 56 6.82 -17.67 4.59
N MET A 57 8.10 -17.94 4.30
CA MET A 57 9.17 -16.96 4.48
C MET A 57 8.95 -15.74 3.58
N ARG A 58 8.59 -15.94 2.31
CA ARG A 58 8.31 -14.84 1.38
C ARG A 58 7.06 -14.04 1.76
N LEU A 59 6.01 -14.68 2.28
CA LEU A 59 4.86 -13.98 2.87
C LEU A 59 5.27 -13.12 4.07
N SER A 60 6.13 -13.64 4.94
CA SER A 60 6.63 -12.89 6.10
C SER A 60 7.46 -11.68 5.67
N ILE A 61 8.30 -11.83 4.64
CA ILE A 61 9.03 -10.69 4.04
C ILE A 61 8.05 -9.65 3.48
N LYS A 62 7.02 -10.09 2.74
CA LYS A 62 5.99 -9.18 2.20
C LYS A 62 5.22 -8.45 3.30
N LYS A 63 5.05 -9.06 4.46
CA LYS A 63 4.44 -8.42 5.64
C LYS A 63 5.29 -7.25 6.15
N GLU A 64 6.59 -7.47 6.32
CA GLU A 64 7.49 -6.41 6.79
C GLU A 64 7.63 -5.28 5.74
N GLU A 65 7.73 -5.62 4.46
CA GLU A 65 7.69 -4.63 3.37
C GLU A 65 6.38 -3.83 3.37
N ASN A 66 5.24 -4.50 3.57
CA ASN A 66 3.93 -3.86 3.66
C ASN A 66 3.85 -2.87 4.83
N ARG A 67 4.35 -3.26 6.01
CA ARG A 67 4.40 -2.41 7.19
C ARG A 67 5.29 -1.19 6.98
N ASN A 68 6.46 -1.37 6.35
CA ASN A 68 7.36 -0.26 6.01
C ASN A 68 6.70 0.72 5.05
N ASN A 69 6.04 0.21 4.00
CA ASN A 69 5.28 1.03 3.06
C ASN A 69 4.13 1.76 3.77
N LEU A 70 3.32 1.06 4.55
CA LEU A 70 2.21 1.67 5.28
C LEU A 70 2.66 2.84 6.18
N ASN A 71 3.78 2.67 6.90
CA ASN A 71 4.37 3.73 7.71
C ASN A 71 4.83 4.92 6.85
N ALA A 72 5.47 4.66 5.70
CA ALA A 72 5.91 5.71 4.79
C ALA A 72 4.73 6.48 4.16
N PHE A 73 3.63 5.79 3.84
CA PHE A 73 2.42 6.40 3.26
C PHE A 73 1.68 7.25 4.29
N ARG A 74 1.59 6.79 5.55
CA ARG A 74 1.03 7.59 6.65
C ARG A 74 1.83 8.87 6.89
N ARG A 75 3.17 8.77 6.95
CA ARG A 75 4.03 9.97 7.07
C ARG A 75 3.85 10.94 5.92
N TYR A 76 3.72 10.43 4.70
CA TYR A 76 3.44 11.26 3.53
C TYR A 76 2.09 11.97 3.66
N LYS A 77 1.03 11.25 4.06
CA LYS A 77 -0.29 11.81 4.34
C LYS A 77 -0.24 12.91 5.40
N ASP A 78 0.49 12.68 6.49
CA ASP A 78 0.62 13.63 7.59
C ASP A 78 1.37 14.91 7.16
N GLY A 79 2.22 14.83 6.13
CA GLY A 79 2.94 15.98 5.55
C GLY A 79 2.14 16.80 4.54
N LEU A 80 0.96 16.32 4.09
CA LEU A 80 0.14 17.01 3.08
C LEU A 80 -0.35 18.40 3.49
N PRO A 81 -0.83 18.63 4.73
CA PRO A 81 -1.31 19.96 5.12
C PRO A 81 -0.20 21.01 5.04
N GLN A 82 1.02 20.64 5.42
CA GLN A 82 2.19 21.53 5.37
C GLN A 82 2.61 21.85 3.93
N ALA A 83 2.45 20.93 3.00
CA ALA A 83 2.71 21.17 1.58
C ALA A 83 1.63 22.04 0.93
N ALA A 84 0.36 21.89 1.32
CA ALA A 84 -0.76 22.66 0.81
C ALA A 84 -0.77 24.14 1.25
N GLU A 85 -0.06 24.48 2.32
CA GLU A 85 0.14 25.87 2.78
C GLU A 85 1.25 26.60 2.00
N CYS A 86 1.97 25.92 1.12
CA CYS A 86 3.03 26.51 0.31
C CYS A 86 2.46 27.11 -0.99
N GLU A 87 2.51 28.45 -1.14
CA GLU A 87 2.05 29.16 -2.35
C GLU A 87 3.11 29.22 -3.47
N ASP A 88 4.07 28.27 -3.47
CA ASP A 88 5.16 28.23 -4.45
C ASP A 88 4.90 27.14 -5.51
N VAL A 89 5.11 27.48 -6.79
CA VAL A 89 4.99 26.55 -7.93
C VAL A 89 5.94 25.36 -7.77
N ASP A 90 7.08 25.57 -7.12
CA ASP A 90 8.05 24.51 -6.82
C ASP A 90 7.48 23.48 -5.81
N CYS A 91 6.63 23.90 -4.87
CA CYS A 91 5.94 23.02 -3.94
C CYS A 91 4.86 22.18 -4.63
N ASP A 92 4.11 22.77 -5.57
CA ASP A 92 3.09 22.06 -6.35
C ASP A 92 3.72 20.95 -7.21
N MET A 93 4.82 21.25 -7.90
CA MET A 93 5.52 20.28 -8.73
C MET A 93 6.17 19.15 -7.90
N PHE A 94 6.70 19.50 -6.72
CA PHE A 94 7.21 18.53 -5.76
C PHE A 94 6.10 17.58 -5.30
N TYR A 95 4.92 18.10 -4.94
CA TYR A 95 3.79 17.29 -4.49
C TYR A 95 3.33 16.29 -5.56
N VAL A 96 3.14 16.74 -6.80
CA VAL A 96 2.74 15.86 -7.90
C VAL A 96 3.79 14.78 -8.12
N THR A 97 5.07 15.16 -8.19
CA THR A 97 6.18 14.21 -8.40
C THR A 97 6.26 13.17 -7.30
N GLU A 98 6.08 13.60 -6.05
CA GLU A 98 6.18 12.72 -4.89
C GLU A 98 4.96 11.80 -4.80
N HIS A 99 3.76 12.30 -5.10
CA HIS A 99 2.56 11.47 -5.20
C HIS A 99 2.70 10.37 -6.26
N GLU A 100 3.25 10.70 -7.45
CA GLU A 100 3.57 9.71 -8.49
C GLU A 100 4.57 8.66 -8.01
N ARG A 101 5.58 9.06 -7.24
CA ARG A 101 6.55 8.13 -6.65
C ARG A 101 5.85 7.14 -5.71
N TYR A 102 4.97 7.62 -4.83
CA TYR A 102 4.18 6.77 -3.95
C TYR A 102 3.24 5.85 -4.74
N ARG A 103 2.60 6.33 -5.81
CA ARG A 103 1.79 5.48 -6.70
C ARG A 103 2.59 4.30 -7.26
N LYS A 104 3.80 4.56 -7.78
CA LYS A 104 4.68 3.50 -8.31
C LYS A 104 5.09 2.49 -7.25
N VAL A 105 5.43 2.96 -6.05
CA VAL A 105 5.77 2.08 -4.91
C VAL A 105 4.60 1.18 -4.55
N TYR A 106 3.39 1.75 -4.44
CA TYR A 106 2.17 1.00 -4.15
C TYR A 106 1.89 -0.08 -5.21
N MET A 107 1.91 0.29 -6.49
CA MET A 107 1.64 -0.65 -7.60
C MET A 107 2.64 -1.80 -7.62
N TYR A 108 3.93 -1.48 -7.45
CA TYR A 108 4.99 -2.49 -7.42
C TYR A 108 4.83 -3.46 -6.23
N HIS A 109 4.56 -2.92 -5.03
CA HIS A 109 4.31 -3.75 -3.85
C HIS A 109 3.11 -4.67 -4.03
N LEU A 110 1.99 -4.13 -4.54
CA LEU A 110 0.76 -4.87 -4.78
C LEU A 110 0.98 -6.05 -5.75
N GLU A 111 1.68 -5.80 -6.86
CA GLU A 111 1.99 -6.84 -7.84
C GLU A 111 2.84 -7.96 -7.21
N LYS A 112 3.91 -7.59 -6.48
CA LYS A 112 4.81 -8.57 -5.86
C LYS A 112 4.13 -9.36 -4.75
N TYR A 113 3.26 -8.71 -3.96
CA TYR A 113 2.47 -9.38 -2.94
C TYR A 113 1.50 -10.40 -3.56
N ARG A 114 0.76 -10.01 -4.60
CA ARG A 114 -0.20 -10.89 -5.28
C ARG A 114 0.45 -12.17 -5.83
N ARG A 115 1.64 -12.06 -6.44
CA ARG A 115 2.39 -13.23 -6.91
C ARG A 115 2.68 -14.22 -5.77
N VAL A 116 3.18 -13.73 -4.63
CA VAL A 116 3.46 -14.59 -3.46
C VAL A 116 2.18 -15.20 -2.89
N LYS A 117 1.08 -14.45 -2.88
CA LYS A 117 -0.25 -14.94 -2.44
C LYS A 117 -0.79 -16.04 -3.37
N GLU A 118 -0.64 -15.90 -4.68
CA GLU A 118 -1.03 -16.92 -5.66
C GLU A 118 -0.20 -18.19 -5.52
N GLU A 119 1.11 -18.05 -5.29
CA GLU A 119 1.99 -19.19 -4.99
C GLU A 119 1.56 -19.92 -3.72
N TYR A 120 1.17 -19.18 -2.67
CA TYR A 120 0.64 -19.75 -1.44
C TYR A 120 -0.62 -20.57 -1.69
N PHE A 121 -1.60 -20.04 -2.41
CA PHE A 121 -2.83 -20.79 -2.73
C PHE A 121 -2.61 -21.98 -3.66
N SER A 122 -1.65 -21.87 -4.58
CA SER A 122 -1.27 -22.97 -5.48
C SER A 122 -0.68 -24.17 -4.72
N ILE A 123 -0.11 -23.94 -3.53
CA ILE A 123 0.37 -24.99 -2.64
C ILE A 123 -0.78 -25.62 -1.86
N LEU A 124 -1.78 -24.84 -1.43
CA LEU A 124 -2.96 -25.35 -0.71
C LEU A 124 -3.94 -26.13 -1.61
N SER A 125 -3.94 -25.83 -2.91
CA SER A 125 -4.85 -26.47 -3.87
C SER A 125 -4.32 -27.80 -4.43
N LYS A 126 -3.22 -28.31 -3.88
CA LYS A 126 -2.62 -29.62 -4.21
C LYS A 126 -2.90 -30.62 -3.11
#